data_AF-D3E9Z5-F1
#
_entry.id   AF-D3E9Z5-F1
#
_cell.length_a   1.000
_cell.length_b   1.000
_cell.length_c   1.000
_cell.angle_alpha   90.00
_cell.angle_beta   90.00
_cell.angle_gamma   90.00
#
_symmetry.space_group_name_H-M   'P 1'
#
loop_
_entity.id
_entity.type
_entity.pdbx_description
1 polymer ?
#
loop_
_entity_poly.entity_id
_entity_poly.type
_entity_poly.pdbx_seq_one_letter_code
_entity_poly.pdbx_strand_id
1 'polypeptide(L)'
;MLVENQVLTSNYQLKEGSFLYSLLEEASFNEIAFWNYYNAVIEIIDQTKDKQLDRELTKIIHWTYKRVMRSFLCHFDPSDVFKISDFPDDRFIYFYERLDFMIDGYYEGFIMSEKQFGDNIKNPKYPELY
;
A
#
# COMPACT_ATOMS: atom_id res chain seq x y z
N MET A 1 9.96 13.38 15.62
CA MET A 1 8.64 13.08 16.20
C MET A 1 8.07 11.96 15.36
N LEU A 2 7.89 10.77 15.92
CA LEU A 2 7.29 9.65 15.20
C LEU A 2 5.87 10.07 14.81
N VAL A 3 5.55 10.02 13.51
CA VAL A 3 4.14 10.10 13.11
C VAL A 3 3.54 8.74 13.44
N GLU A 4 2.81 8.66 14.55
CA GLU A 4 2.04 7.47 14.89
C GLU A 4 0.86 7.35 13.93
N ASN A 5 0.98 6.45 12.96
CA ASN A 5 -0.12 6.11 12.07
C ASN A 5 -0.64 4.71 12.42
N GLN A 6 -1.85 4.65 12.97
CA GLN A 6 -2.47 3.40 13.44
C GLN A 6 -2.64 2.38 12.30
N VAL A 7 -2.90 2.82 11.07
CA VAL A 7 -3.05 1.92 9.92
C VAL A 7 -1.72 1.25 9.58
N LEU A 8 -0.63 2.03 9.52
CA LEU A 8 0.70 1.48 9.22
C LEU A 8 1.18 0.52 10.32
N THR A 9 1.01 0.91 11.59
CA THR A 9 1.34 0.05 12.73
C THR A 9 0.51 -1.25 12.72
N SER A 10 -0.78 -1.17 12.38
CA SER A 10 -1.64 -2.36 12.30
C SER A 10 -1.21 -3.32 11.20
N ASN A 11 -0.85 -2.80 10.02
CA ASN A 11 -0.27 -3.61 8.94
C ASN A 11 1.08 -4.23 9.34
N TYR A 12 1.96 -3.47 9.99
CA TYR A 12 3.26 -3.98 10.45
C TYR A 12 3.13 -5.08 11.51
N GLN A 13 2.10 -5.00 12.36
CA GLN A 13 1.81 -5.97 13.42
C GLN A 13 0.90 -7.12 12.95
N LEU A 14 0.49 -7.15 11.68
CA LEU A 14 -0.48 -8.13 11.15
C LEU A 14 -1.75 -8.19 12.01
N LYS A 15 -2.29 -7.03 12.40
CA LYS A 15 -3.55 -6.98 13.14
C LYS A 15 -4.72 -7.33 12.23
N GLU A 16 -5.68 -8.09 12.76
CA GLU A 16 -6.94 -8.44 12.10
C GLU A 16 -7.61 -7.18 11.52
N GLY A 17 -8.10 -7.28 10.28
CA GLY A 17 -8.68 -6.16 9.52
C GLY A 17 -7.66 -5.22 8.86
N SER A 18 -6.35 -5.41 9.04
CA SER A 18 -5.33 -4.71 8.25
C SER A 18 -5.15 -5.38 6.88
N PHE A 19 -4.69 -4.62 5.88
CA PHE A 19 -4.50 -5.15 4.53
C PHE A 19 -3.53 -6.34 4.50
N LEU A 20 -2.42 -6.20 5.22
CA LEU A 20 -1.42 -7.26 5.33
C LEU A 20 -1.91 -8.51 6.07
N TYR A 21 -2.80 -8.35 7.04
CA TYR A 21 -3.47 -9.50 7.64
C TYR A 21 -4.34 -10.22 6.61
N SER A 22 -5.16 -9.49 5.85
CA SER A 22 -5.99 -10.10 4.80
C SER A 22 -5.13 -10.82 3.76
N LEU A 23 -3.99 -10.25 3.34
CA LEU A 23 -3.10 -10.93 2.41
C LEU A 23 -2.45 -12.19 3.01
N LEU A 24 -1.90 -12.11 4.22
CA LEU A 24 -1.01 -13.17 4.73
C LEU A 24 -1.72 -14.27 5.54
N GLU A 25 -2.78 -13.91 6.26
CA GLU A 25 -3.50 -14.82 7.16
C GLU A 25 -4.81 -15.31 6.54
N GLU A 26 -5.52 -14.43 5.81
CA GLU A 26 -6.79 -14.79 5.16
C GLU A 26 -6.62 -15.20 3.70
N ALA A 27 -5.45 -14.96 3.12
CA ALA A 27 -5.17 -15.12 1.69
C ALA A 27 -6.28 -14.46 0.84
N SER A 28 -6.66 -13.22 1.16
CA SER A 28 -7.70 -12.47 0.47
C SER A 28 -7.27 -11.03 0.15
N PHE A 29 -7.74 -10.49 -0.98
CA PHE A 29 -7.50 -9.10 -1.35
C PHE A 29 -8.65 -8.23 -0.85
N ASN A 30 -8.42 -7.56 0.28
CA ASN A 30 -9.37 -6.58 0.81
C ASN A 30 -9.09 -5.19 0.24
N GLU A 31 -9.86 -4.78 -0.78
CA GLU A 31 -9.69 -3.50 -1.46
C GLU A 31 -9.86 -2.29 -0.53
N ILE A 32 -10.80 -2.33 0.43
CA ILE A 32 -11.00 -1.25 1.40
C ILE A 32 -9.75 -1.09 2.27
N ALA A 33 -9.20 -2.21 2.76
CA ALA A 33 -7.99 -2.21 3.55
C ALA A 33 -6.77 -1.75 2.74
N PHE A 34 -6.68 -2.11 1.45
CA PHE A 34 -5.67 -1.59 0.53
C PHE A 34 -5.70 -0.07 0.49
N TRP A 35 -6.88 0.54 0.24
CA TRP A 35 -6.99 2.00 0.16
C TRP A 35 -6.63 2.68 1.47
N ASN A 36 -7.01 2.09 2.61
CA ASN A 36 -6.61 2.60 3.92
C ASN A 36 -5.09 2.58 4.08
N TYR A 37 -4.43 1.48 3.70
CA TYR A 37 -2.97 1.34 3.75
C TYR A 37 -2.27 2.35 2.83
N TYR A 38 -2.64 2.40 1.56
CA TYR A 38 -2.06 3.32 0.57
C TYR A 38 -2.21 4.78 1.03
N ASN A 39 -3.42 5.19 1.40
CA ASN A 39 -3.68 6.56 1.85
C ASN A 39 -2.92 6.93 3.12
N ALA A 40 -2.75 5.98 4.05
CA ALA A 40 -1.94 6.21 5.24
C ALA A 40 -0.48 6.52 4.89
N VAL A 41 0.09 5.87 3.88
CA VAL A 41 1.45 6.21 3.40
C VAL A 41 1.46 7.57 2.70
N ILE A 42 0.50 7.86 1.82
CA ILE A 42 0.41 9.17 1.15
C ILE A 42 0.35 10.33 2.16
N GLU A 43 -0.43 10.19 3.24
CA GLU A 43 -0.50 11.17 4.33
C GLU A 43 0.84 11.36 5.04
N ILE A 44 1.60 10.27 5.24
CA ILE A 44 2.97 10.36 5.77
C ILE A 44 3.84 11.19 4.82
N ILE A 45 3.80 10.89 3.52
CA ILE A 45 4.60 11.60 2.52
C ILE A 45 4.31 13.10 2.58
N ASP A 46 3.04 13.50 2.58
CA ASP A 46 2.68 14.92 2.62
C ASP A 46 3.21 15.61 3.88
N GLN A 47 3.16 14.92 5.03
CA GLN A 47 3.64 15.44 6.30
C GLN A 47 5.17 15.47 6.42
N THR A 48 5.89 14.67 5.61
CA THR A 48 7.34 14.48 5.73
C THR A 48 8.15 14.83 4.48
N LYS A 49 7.54 15.29 3.39
CA LYS A 49 8.22 15.56 2.10
C LYS A 49 9.42 16.49 2.19
N ASP A 50 9.38 17.49 3.08
CA ASP A 50 10.47 18.45 3.29
C ASP A 50 11.34 18.12 4.52
N LYS A 51 11.27 16.87 5.03
CA LYS A 51 11.93 16.43 6.26
C LYS A 51 12.84 15.24 6.00
N GLN A 52 13.85 15.08 6.85
CA GLN A 52 14.65 13.86 6.86
C GLN A 52 13.78 12.66 7.24
N LEU A 53 13.93 11.57 6.50
CA LEU A 53 13.19 10.33 6.77
C LEU A 53 13.54 9.75 8.14
N ASP A 54 12.50 9.42 8.90
CA ASP A 54 12.62 8.68 10.14
C ASP A 54 12.91 7.20 9.86
N ARG A 55 13.95 6.66 10.48
CA ARG A 55 14.43 5.29 10.21
C ARG A 55 13.42 4.22 10.62
N GLU A 56 12.72 4.40 11.73
CA GLU A 56 11.74 3.41 12.20
C GLU A 56 10.49 3.44 11.33
N LEU A 57 10.01 4.63 10.94
CA LEU A 57 8.93 4.78 9.98
C LEU A 57 9.30 4.19 8.61
N THR A 58 10.52 4.46 8.13
CA THR A 58 11.05 3.90 6.87
C THR A 58 11.02 2.38 6.91
N LYS A 59 11.49 1.80 8.02
CA LYS A 59 11.47 0.35 8.23
C LYS A 59 10.05 -0.22 8.16
N ILE A 60 9.08 0.44 8.79
CA ILE A 60 7.67 0.01 8.77
C ILE A 60 7.10 0.04 7.34
N ILE A 61 7.25 1.18 6.64
CA ILE A 61 6.72 1.35 5.29
C ILE A 61 7.39 0.38 4.32
N HIS A 62 8.72 0.30 4.32
CA HIS A 62 9.45 -0.59 3.43
C HIS A 62 9.15 -2.07 3.70
N TRP A 63 9.05 -2.47 4.97
CA TRP A 63 8.72 -3.86 5.32
C TRP A 63 7.32 -4.24 4.85
N THR A 64 6.34 -3.36 5.08
CA THR A 64 4.94 -3.62 4.67
C THR A 64 4.81 -3.65 3.15
N TYR A 65 5.39 -2.69 2.44
CA TYR A 65 5.44 -2.66 0.97
C TYR A 65 6.05 -3.94 0.39
N LYS A 66 7.22 -4.35 0.90
CA LYS A 66 7.89 -5.58 0.47
C LYS A 66 7.02 -6.82 0.67
N ARG A 67 6.23 -6.88 1.74
CA ARG A 67 5.31 -7.99 2.01
C ARG A 67 4.15 -8.00 1.03
N VAL A 68 3.53 -6.85 0.75
CA VAL A 68 2.50 -6.73 -0.30
C VAL A 68 3.02 -7.26 -1.63
N MET A 69 4.17 -6.74 -2.07
CA MET A 69 4.78 -7.13 -3.34
C MET A 69 5.11 -8.62 -3.41
N ARG A 70 5.63 -9.19 -2.32
CA ARG A 70 5.89 -10.64 -2.26
C ARG A 70 4.61 -11.46 -2.36
N SER A 71 3.53 -11.07 -1.68
CA SER A 71 2.25 -11.77 -1.77
C SER A 71 1.70 -11.76 -3.19
N PHE A 72 1.83 -10.65 -3.90
CA PHE A 72 1.42 -10.55 -5.30
C PHE A 72 2.25 -11.46 -6.20
N LEU A 73 3.58 -11.49 -6.03
CA LEU A 73 4.45 -12.41 -6.78
C LEU A 73 4.11 -13.88 -6.54
N CYS A 74 3.87 -14.27 -5.28
CA CYS A 74 3.46 -15.63 -4.93
C CYS A 74 2.10 -16.00 -5.57
N HIS A 75 1.13 -15.08 -5.57
CA HIS A 75 -0.17 -15.32 -6.20
C HIS A 75 -0.04 -15.65 -7.70
N PHE A 76 0.87 -14.99 -8.42
CA PHE A 76 1.09 -15.24 -9.84
C PHE A 76 1.99 -16.44 -10.16
N ASP A 77 2.71 -17.01 -9.18
CA ASP A 77 3.50 -18.22 -9.41
C ASP A 77 2.57 -19.44 -9.57
N PRO A 78 2.54 -20.11 -10.73
CA PRO A 78 1.69 -21.28 -10.95
C PRO A 78 2.09 -22.49 -10.08
N SER A 79 3.31 -22.50 -9.54
CA SER A 79 3.82 -23.56 -8.66
C SER A 79 3.55 -23.28 -7.18
N ASP A 80 3.12 -22.07 -6.83
CA ASP A 80 2.83 -21.69 -5.45
C ASP A 80 1.40 -22.10 -5.06
N VAL A 81 1.28 -22.65 -3.86
CA VAL A 81 -0.01 -23.02 -3.25
C VAL A 81 -0.75 -21.80 -2.70
N PHE A 82 -0.03 -20.70 -2.47
CA PHE A 82 -0.59 -19.45 -1.99
C PHE A 82 -1.35 -18.74 -3.12
N LYS A 83 -2.67 -18.66 -2.97
CA LYS A 83 -3.54 -17.92 -3.89
C LYS A 83 -4.42 -16.97 -3.10
N ILE A 84 -4.35 -15.69 -3.46
CA ILE A 84 -5.17 -14.64 -2.90
C ILE A 84 -6.57 -14.72 -3.53
N SER A 85 -7.62 -14.91 -2.73
CA SER A 85 -9.02 -14.77 -3.17
C SER A 85 -9.37 -13.30 -3.38
N ASP A 86 -10.35 -13.04 -4.25
CA ASP A 86 -10.81 -11.68 -4.60
C ASP A 86 -9.70 -10.78 -5.16
N PHE A 87 -8.60 -11.38 -5.61
CA PHE A 87 -7.52 -10.65 -6.25
C PHE A 87 -8.03 -9.99 -7.54
N PRO A 88 -7.73 -8.70 -7.76
CA PRO A 88 -8.26 -7.98 -8.90
C PRO A 88 -7.44 -8.28 -10.17
N ASP A 89 -7.39 -9.54 -10.63
CA ASP A 89 -6.52 -9.98 -11.74
C ASP A 89 -6.60 -9.07 -12.99
N ASP A 90 -7.81 -8.66 -13.37
CA ASP A 90 -8.09 -7.83 -14.55
C ASP A 90 -7.71 -6.35 -14.38
N ARG A 91 -7.52 -5.91 -13.13
CA ARG A 91 -7.28 -4.50 -12.76
C ARG A 91 -6.06 -4.33 -11.85
N PHE A 92 -5.30 -5.40 -11.64
CA PHE A 92 -4.17 -5.47 -10.71
C PHE A 92 -3.14 -4.39 -11.01
N ILE A 93 -2.88 -4.15 -12.29
CA ILE A 93 -1.91 -3.16 -12.75
C ILE A 93 -2.15 -1.78 -12.12
N TYR A 94 -3.41 -1.38 -11.92
CA TYR A 94 -3.75 -0.07 -11.37
C TYR A 94 -3.50 0.04 -9.86
N PHE A 95 -3.51 -1.08 -9.13
CA PHE A 95 -3.12 -1.15 -7.72
C PHE A 95 -1.59 -1.20 -7.59
N TYR A 96 -0.94 -1.96 -8.47
CA TYR A 96 0.52 -2.07 -8.52
C TYR A 96 1.19 -0.73 -8.84
N GLU A 97 0.75 -0.02 -9.88
CA GLU A 97 1.31 1.30 -10.24
C GLU A 97 1.23 2.28 -9.06
N ARG A 98 0.11 2.28 -8.32
CA ARG A 98 -0.03 3.10 -7.11
C ARG A 98 0.99 2.75 -6.03
N LEU A 99 1.21 1.47 -5.77
CA LEU A 99 2.23 1.05 -4.80
C LEU A 99 3.65 1.43 -5.23
N ASP A 100 3.94 1.37 -6.53
CA ASP A 100 5.23 1.73 -7.12
C ASP A 100 5.51 3.23 -6.92
N PHE A 101 4.58 4.10 -7.36
CA PHE A 101 4.72 5.54 -7.15
C PHE A 101 4.62 5.96 -5.68
N MET A 102 3.89 5.23 -4.85
CA MET A 102 3.84 5.48 -3.41
C MET A 102 5.21 5.27 -2.76
N ILE A 103 5.93 4.20 -3.11
CA ILE A 103 7.23 3.94 -2.50
C ILE A 103 8.30 4.91 -3.01
N ASP A 104 8.27 5.27 -4.29
CA ASP A 104 9.15 6.28 -4.87
C ASP A 104 8.89 7.65 -4.23
N GLY A 105 7.61 8.04 -4.14
CA GLY A 105 7.18 9.28 -3.50
C GLY A 105 7.60 9.37 -2.03
N TYR A 106 7.64 8.23 -1.32
CA TYR A 106 8.14 8.18 0.06
C TYR A 106 9.63 8.50 0.17
N TYR A 107 10.45 8.01 -0.75
CA TYR A 107 11.89 8.27 -0.72
C TYR A 107 12.27 9.63 -1.32
N GLU A 108 11.51 10.10 -2.30
CA GLU A 108 11.83 11.32 -3.06
C GLU A 108 11.06 12.56 -2.59
N GLY A 109 10.01 12.40 -1.76
CA GLY A 109 9.24 13.52 -1.22
C GLY A 109 8.23 14.11 -2.21
N PHE A 110 7.60 13.29 -3.05
CA PHE A 110 6.52 13.72 -3.95
C PHE A 110 5.29 12.83 -3.82
N ILE A 111 4.13 13.35 -4.25
CA ILE A 111 2.88 12.59 -4.33
C ILE A 111 2.40 12.65 -5.77
N MET A 112 2.20 11.48 -6.38
CA MET A 112 1.58 11.38 -7.70
C MET A 112 0.11 11.78 -7.60
N SER A 113 -0.37 12.60 -8.54
CA SER A 113 -1.78 12.96 -8.62
C SER A 113 -2.65 11.76 -8.95
N GLU A 114 -3.82 11.64 -8.30
CA GLU A 114 -4.77 10.58 -8.65
C GLU A 114 -5.30 10.71 -10.09
N LYS A 115 -5.29 11.93 -10.65
CA LYS A 115 -5.66 12.16 -12.07
C LYS A 115 -4.70 11.49 -13.04
N GLN A 116 -3.43 11.30 -12.65
CA GLN A 116 -2.42 10.69 -13.51
C GLN A 116 -2.59 9.17 -13.65
N PHE A 117 -3.30 8.53 -12.73
CA PHE A 117 -3.65 7.10 -12.82
C PHE A 117 -4.88 6.81 -13.70
N GLY A 118 -5.55 7.85 -14.22
CA GLY A 118 -6.75 7.73 -15.05
C GLY A 118 -8.00 7.31 -14.26
N ASP A 119 -9.02 6.82 -14.98
CA ASP A 119 -10.38 6.61 -14.44
C ASP A 119 -10.76 5.14 -14.17
N ASN A 120 -9.85 4.18 -14.40
CA ASN A 120 -10.17 2.75 -14.32
C ASN A 120 -10.48 2.27 -12.90
N ILE A 121 -9.76 2.80 -11.91
CA ILE A 121 -10.09 2.67 -10.48
C ILE A 121 -9.88 4.04 -9.83
N LYS A 122 -10.69 4.36 -8.83
CA LYS A 122 -10.65 5.66 -8.15
C LYS A 122 -10.39 5.45 -6.67
N ASN A 123 -9.42 6.19 -6.14
CA ASN A 123 -9.20 6.27 -4.71
C ASN A 123 -10.46 6.84 -4.04
N PRO A 124 -11.14 6.07 -3.16
CA PRO A 124 -12.44 6.47 -2.62
C PRO A 124 -12.33 7.64 -1.63
N LYS A 125 -11.16 7.86 -1.02
CA LYS A 125 -10.93 8.94 -0.05
C LYS A 125 -10.49 10.22 -0.74
N TYR A 126 -9.70 10.08 -1.80
CA TYR A 126 -9.02 11.19 -2.45
C TYR A 126 -9.12 11.13 -3.98
N PRO A 127 -10.34 11.13 -4.53
CA PRO A 127 -10.56 10.93 -5.97
C PRO A 127 -9.96 12.05 -6.84
N GLU A 128 -9.62 13.18 -6.22
CA GLU A 128 -9.11 14.38 -6.89
C GLU A 128 -7.78 14.88 -6.31
N LEU A 129 -7.00 14.05 -5.58
CA LEU A 129 -5.76 14.56 -4.99
C LEU A 129 -4.81 15.06 -6.11
N TYR A 130 -4.68 16.39 -6.13
CA TYR A 130 -3.90 17.34 -6.95
C TYR A 130 -4.09 17.28 -8.47
#